data_AF-A0A953QT35-F1
#
_entry.id   AF-A0A953QT35-F1
#
_cell.length_a   1.000
_cell.length_b   1.000
_cell.length_c   1.000
_cell.angle_alpha   90.00
_cell.angle_beta   90.00
_cell.angle_gamma   90.00
#
_symmetry.space_group_name_H-M   'P 1'
#
loop_
_entity.id
_entity.type
_entity.pdbx_description
1 polymer ?
#
loop_
_entity_poly.entity_id
_entity_poly.type
_entity_poly.pdbx_seq_one_letter_code
_entity_poly.pdbx_strand_id
1 'polypeptide(L)'
;MDGLPATEQEQARFFAQLQEGYAAASARAGEIVRDFRVAGTSVRLRFAGEALIPAIVPGLACPILGVQADPHCEICLWDSETTGVRLAPSPRPWRDFTASGNIWGFDSLRYRSAYQWGEGSVSGMDRETRQAMFWVRSSKQLPPWVLAAPLRSILHWWMELNGRQLVHAAAVGYDGRAVLMPGRGGSGKSSTSLACLLGGLDFISDDYLALALDPEPRAYRLYSTAKLDPQNLNLYPELATRCRTVHQPGFDKVVLFLEDEYREQLRESLPLKLVLKPRFSGVPETTLGPVEPSEIERALASETLVHLPHAGVQTLEFLGRVSNEIPRAAIHLGTDRSRIPAAIQGALEARITAAPNRRAGERRPFVSVIVHLCEEDHEELRSLAAGIEEQGYPRTELIVAAGGPACAMTDDAASLPGSVRFLSFPEAVVNALAWNCAIRECFAELLVLLEPGDRLQPGALDALVRASERDPGVAWVRGRVVSSEQEDESRISLRGALIRKSAFRECGLFTENPFLQGSEHRDWLRRVEQKQLTGIQLDTVTLHAAGASKSRPCRLPPKVALGMLKAHVDRRRQLDEAGNRGTQGTILS
;
A
#
# COMPACT_ATOMS: atom_id res chain seq x y z
N MET A 1 11.27 -3.54 25.63
CA MET A 1 11.92 -3.56 24.31
C MET A 1 10.95 -3.93 23.18
N ASP A 2 9.65 -4.06 23.46
CA ASP A 2 8.65 -4.29 22.40
C ASP A 2 8.42 -3.00 21.59
N GLY A 3 8.58 -3.07 20.27
CA GLY A 3 8.16 -2.01 19.34
C GLY A 3 9.26 -1.07 18.82
N LEU A 4 10.52 -1.25 19.23
CA LEU A 4 11.66 -0.55 18.62
C LEU A 4 12.04 -1.15 17.26
N PRO A 5 12.63 -0.35 16.35
CA PRO A 5 13.07 -0.80 15.03
C PRO A 5 14.13 -1.89 15.16
N ALA A 6 14.06 -2.86 14.26
CA ALA A 6 15.10 -3.88 14.14
C ALA A 6 16.35 -3.22 13.57
N THR A 7 17.50 -3.56 14.15
CA THR A 7 18.80 -3.16 13.61
C THR A 7 18.97 -3.70 12.20
N GLU A 8 19.78 -3.02 11.39
CA GLU A 8 20.09 -3.51 10.04
C GLU A 8 20.74 -4.90 10.06
N GLN A 9 21.49 -5.23 11.12
CA GLN A 9 22.11 -6.53 11.31
C GLN A 9 21.09 -7.65 11.56
N GLU A 10 19.99 -7.37 12.26
CA GLU A 10 18.87 -8.31 12.41
C GLU A 10 18.14 -8.54 11.08
N GLN A 11 17.97 -7.49 10.27
CA GLN A 11 17.37 -7.58 8.94
C GLN A 11 18.27 -8.37 7.97
N ALA A 12 19.59 -8.13 8.02
CA ALA A 12 20.58 -8.90 7.28
C ALA A 12 20.55 -10.39 7.66
N ARG A 13 20.44 -10.69 8.96
CA ARG A 13 20.33 -12.08 9.46
C ARG A 13 19.07 -12.76 8.93
N PHE A 14 17.93 -12.06 8.94
CA PHE A 14 16.69 -12.60 8.38
C PHE A 14 16.83 -12.88 6.87
N PHE A 15 17.46 -11.97 6.11
CA PHE A 15 17.72 -12.20 4.70
C PHE A 15 18.66 -13.41 4.46
N ALA A 16 19.72 -13.55 5.27
CA ALA A 16 20.60 -14.71 5.20
C ALA A 16 19.86 -16.04 5.45
N GLN A 17 18.91 -16.07 6.40
CA GLN A 17 18.06 -17.25 6.63
C GLN A 17 17.17 -17.60 5.42
N LEU A 18 16.71 -16.60 4.66
CA LEU A 18 16.00 -16.83 3.40
C LEU A 18 16.93 -17.46 2.36
N GLN A 19 18.18 -16.98 2.25
CA GLN A 19 19.19 -17.54 1.36
C GLN A 19 19.53 -19.00 1.71
N GLU A 20 19.71 -19.30 3.00
CA GLU A 20 19.94 -20.66 3.50
C GLU A 20 18.76 -21.58 3.17
N GLY A 21 17.52 -21.09 3.35
CA GLY A 21 16.31 -21.81 2.98
C GLY A 21 16.26 -22.16 1.49
N TYR A 22 16.57 -21.19 0.63
CA TYR A 22 16.65 -21.43 -0.81
C TYR A 22 17.75 -22.44 -1.17
N ALA A 23 18.96 -22.29 -0.63
CA ALA A 23 20.09 -23.18 -0.93
C ALA A 23 19.75 -24.65 -0.56
N ALA A 24 19.12 -24.87 0.61
CA ALA A 24 18.66 -26.18 1.03
C ALA A 24 17.55 -26.74 0.12
N ALA A 25 16.64 -25.88 -0.34
CA ALA A 25 15.55 -26.28 -1.24
C ALA A 25 16.08 -26.67 -2.63
N SER A 26 16.99 -25.86 -3.18
CA SER A 26 17.64 -26.09 -4.47
C SER A 26 18.48 -27.37 -4.45
N ALA A 27 19.18 -27.65 -3.34
CA ALA A 27 19.95 -28.88 -3.19
C ALA A 27 19.07 -30.15 -3.21
N ARG A 28 17.80 -30.04 -2.80
CA ARG A 28 16.86 -31.17 -2.75
C ARG A 28 16.08 -31.37 -4.05
N ALA A 29 15.59 -30.28 -4.65
CA ALA A 29 14.67 -30.32 -5.79
C ALA A 29 15.34 -30.06 -7.15
N GLY A 30 16.62 -29.67 -7.15
CA GLY A 30 17.34 -29.19 -8.33
C GLY A 30 17.07 -27.72 -8.62
N GLU A 31 17.96 -27.10 -9.38
CA GLU A 31 17.86 -25.69 -9.78
C GLU A 31 17.44 -25.58 -11.25
N ILE A 32 16.48 -24.69 -11.53
CA ILE A 32 16.07 -24.34 -12.89
C ILE A 32 16.19 -22.83 -13.06
N VAL A 33 16.91 -22.41 -14.11
CA VAL A 33 17.19 -20.99 -14.39
C VAL A 33 16.42 -20.52 -15.61
N ARG A 34 15.79 -19.35 -15.51
CA ARG A 34 15.08 -18.67 -16.60
C ARG A 34 15.35 -17.17 -16.54
N ASP A 35 15.71 -16.57 -17.66
CA ASP A 35 15.96 -15.13 -17.74
C ASP A 35 14.80 -14.40 -18.45
N PHE A 36 14.48 -13.21 -17.96
CA PHE A 36 13.38 -12.38 -18.45
C PHE A 36 13.83 -10.95 -18.67
N ARG A 37 13.19 -10.26 -19.60
CA ARG A 37 13.31 -8.80 -19.74
C ARG A 37 12.11 -8.14 -19.09
N VAL A 38 12.34 -7.44 -17.99
CA VAL A 38 11.31 -6.74 -17.24
C VAL A 38 11.61 -5.25 -17.25
N ALA A 39 10.73 -4.46 -17.86
CA ALA A 39 10.84 -3.01 -17.98
C ALA A 39 12.22 -2.51 -18.44
N GLY A 40 12.78 -3.12 -19.49
CA GLY A 40 14.10 -2.74 -20.02
C GLY A 40 15.30 -3.14 -19.14
N THR A 41 15.11 -4.05 -18.17
CA THR A 41 16.19 -4.68 -17.39
C THR A 41 16.16 -6.20 -17.54
N SER A 42 17.29 -6.87 -17.34
CA SER A 42 17.33 -8.34 -17.30
C SER A 42 17.20 -8.85 -15.87
N VAL A 43 16.29 -9.78 -15.65
CA VAL A 43 16.04 -10.43 -14.37
C VAL A 43 16.19 -11.93 -14.54
N ARG A 44 17.02 -12.55 -13.70
CA ARG A 44 17.17 -14.00 -13.63
C ARG A 44 16.28 -14.56 -12.55
N LEU A 45 15.48 -15.56 -12.89
CA LEU A 45 14.72 -16.36 -11.94
C LEU A 45 15.39 -17.72 -11.76
N ARG A 46 15.69 -18.06 -10.51
CA ARG A 46 16.23 -19.37 -10.11
C ARG A 46 15.19 -20.11 -9.28
N PHE A 47 14.64 -21.18 -9.83
CA PHE A 47 13.61 -21.98 -9.18
C PHE A 47 14.24 -23.21 -8.50
N ALA A 48 13.91 -23.44 -7.24
CA ALA A 48 14.15 -24.71 -6.56
C ALA A 48 13.01 -25.68 -6.93
N GLY A 49 13.23 -26.50 -7.96
CA GLY A 49 12.22 -27.39 -8.54
C GLY A 49 11.25 -26.70 -9.52
N GLU A 50 10.36 -27.49 -10.12
CA GLU A 50 9.45 -27.04 -11.20
C GLU A 50 8.15 -26.41 -10.70
N ALA A 51 7.82 -26.57 -9.41
CA ALA A 51 6.48 -26.35 -8.88
C ALA A 51 5.94 -24.92 -9.04
N LEU A 52 6.81 -23.91 -8.99
CA LEU A 52 6.43 -22.50 -9.11
C LEU A 52 6.44 -21.98 -10.56
N ILE A 53 7.03 -22.73 -11.50
CA ILE A 53 7.15 -22.30 -12.90
C ILE A 53 5.76 -22.03 -13.52
N PRO A 54 4.74 -22.91 -13.40
CA PRO A 54 3.44 -22.68 -14.01
C PRO A 54 2.65 -21.50 -13.41
N ALA A 55 3.00 -21.06 -12.21
CA ALA A 55 2.34 -19.95 -11.53
C ALA A 55 3.01 -18.60 -11.82
N ILE A 56 4.34 -18.58 -11.97
CA ILE A 56 5.13 -17.35 -12.10
C ILE A 56 5.40 -17.01 -13.56
N VAL A 57 5.86 -17.97 -14.36
CA VAL A 57 6.37 -17.71 -15.71
C VAL A 57 5.29 -17.20 -16.67
N PRO A 58 4.06 -17.76 -16.72
CA PRO A 58 3.04 -17.30 -17.67
C PRO A 58 2.58 -15.85 -17.44
N GLY A 59 2.67 -15.35 -16.20
CA GLY A 59 2.24 -14.00 -15.86
C GLY A 59 3.28 -12.93 -16.21
N LEU A 60 4.57 -13.29 -16.26
CA LEU A 60 5.66 -12.35 -16.51
C LEU A 60 5.83 -12.02 -17.99
N ALA A 61 6.20 -10.78 -18.27
CA ALA A 61 6.50 -10.33 -19.62
C ALA A 61 7.85 -10.85 -20.15
N CYS A 62 7.93 -11.01 -21.47
CA CYS A 62 9.15 -11.09 -22.28
C CYS A 62 10.22 -12.08 -21.77
N PRO A 63 10.00 -13.40 -21.87
CA PRO A 63 11.06 -14.38 -21.63
C PRO A 63 12.23 -14.19 -22.59
N ILE A 64 13.46 -14.29 -22.08
CA ILE A 64 14.68 -14.28 -22.90
C ILE A 64 15.01 -15.72 -23.28
N LEU A 65 15.33 -15.95 -24.56
CA LEU A 65 15.82 -17.25 -25.01
C LEU A 65 17.27 -17.43 -24.58
N GLY A 66 17.51 -18.43 -23.74
CA GLY A 66 18.84 -18.74 -23.19
C GLY A 66 19.14 -18.04 -21.87
N VAL A 67 20.35 -18.28 -21.35
CA VAL A 67 20.84 -17.71 -20.09
C VAL A 67 21.82 -16.57 -20.43
N GLN A 68 21.55 -15.37 -19.93
CA GLN A 68 22.38 -14.18 -20.07
C GLN A 68 23.64 -14.31 -19.20
N ALA A 69 24.80 -13.79 -19.60
CA ALA A 69 26.00 -13.93 -18.76
C ALA A 69 25.90 -13.14 -17.43
N ASP A 70 25.34 -11.93 -17.50
CA ASP A 70 25.27 -10.99 -16.36
C ASP A 70 23.84 -10.40 -16.25
N PRO A 71 22.98 -10.95 -15.38
CA PRO A 71 21.65 -10.40 -15.12
C PRO A 71 21.73 -9.18 -14.20
N HIS A 72 20.84 -8.21 -14.37
CA HIS A 72 20.85 -7.04 -13.49
C HIS A 72 20.33 -7.35 -12.08
N CYS A 73 19.49 -8.37 -11.93
CA CYS A 73 18.90 -8.82 -10.68
C CYS A 73 18.68 -10.34 -10.72
N GLU A 74 18.91 -11.02 -9.59
CA GLU A 74 18.61 -12.44 -9.41
C GLU A 74 17.49 -12.63 -8.37
N ILE A 75 16.48 -13.43 -8.71
CA ILE A 75 15.37 -13.77 -7.82
C ILE A 75 15.35 -15.28 -7.64
N CYS A 76 15.53 -15.73 -6.40
CA CYS A 76 15.52 -17.15 -6.03
C CYS A 76 14.15 -17.52 -5.45
N LEU A 77 13.54 -18.58 -5.97
CA LEU A 77 12.17 -18.98 -5.67
C LEU A 77 12.13 -20.42 -5.13
N TRP A 78 11.39 -20.64 -4.04
CA TRP A 78 11.12 -22.00 -3.55
C TRP A 78 9.78 -22.09 -2.82
N ASP A 79 9.21 -23.30 -2.75
CA ASP A 79 8.02 -23.59 -1.96
C ASP A 79 8.28 -24.69 -0.91
N SER A 80 7.58 -24.63 0.22
CA SER A 80 7.76 -25.63 1.29
C SER A 80 7.20 -27.01 0.96
N GLU A 81 6.11 -27.09 0.20
CA GLU A 81 5.37 -28.33 -0.01
C GLU A 81 6.16 -29.34 -0.86
N THR A 82 6.77 -28.88 -1.95
CA THR A 82 7.50 -29.75 -2.89
C THR A 82 8.96 -29.96 -2.51
N THR A 83 9.59 -28.97 -1.88
CA THR A 83 11.02 -29.05 -1.50
C THR A 83 11.24 -29.63 -0.09
N GLY A 84 10.18 -29.64 0.73
CA GLY A 84 10.25 -30.05 2.14
C GLY A 84 11.09 -29.12 3.03
N VAL A 85 11.41 -27.91 2.55
CA VAL A 85 12.17 -26.89 3.30
C VAL A 85 11.21 -25.80 3.78
N ARG A 86 11.07 -25.66 5.09
CA ARG A 86 10.19 -24.65 5.70
C ARG A 86 10.86 -23.28 5.70
N LEU A 87 10.05 -22.23 5.68
CA LEU A 87 10.51 -20.87 5.97
C LEU A 87 11.10 -20.79 7.38
N ALA A 88 12.13 -19.96 7.53
CA ALA A 88 12.62 -19.55 8.83
C ALA A 88 11.51 -18.93 9.71
N PRO A 89 11.63 -18.99 11.05
CA PRO A 89 10.69 -18.32 11.95
C PRO A 89 10.55 -16.84 11.63
N SER A 90 9.37 -16.28 11.87
CA SER A 90 9.12 -14.85 11.71
C SER A 90 10.12 -14.04 12.55
N PRO A 91 10.74 -13.00 11.99
CA PRO A 91 11.73 -12.19 12.72
C PRO A 91 11.07 -11.28 13.78
N ARG A 92 9.75 -11.11 13.72
CA ARG A 92 8.97 -10.27 14.64
C ARG A 92 7.68 -10.97 15.06
N PRO A 93 7.04 -10.55 16.16
CA PRO A 93 5.68 -10.99 16.47
C PRO A 93 4.69 -10.58 15.37
N TRP A 94 3.68 -11.41 15.09
CA TRP A 94 2.70 -11.16 14.02
C TRP A 94 1.96 -9.80 14.11
N ARG A 95 1.85 -9.22 15.31
CA ARG A 95 1.27 -7.86 15.51
C ARG A 95 2.05 -6.72 14.85
N ASP A 96 3.31 -6.96 14.49
CA ASP A 96 4.17 -5.97 13.83
C ASP A 96 4.01 -6.01 12.30
N PHE A 97 3.26 -6.98 11.76
CA PHE A 97 3.04 -7.12 10.32
C PHE A 97 1.81 -6.34 9.92
N THR A 98 1.90 -5.60 8.82
CA THR A 98 0.79 -4.83 8.26
C THR A 98 0.01 -5.64 7.24
N ALA A 99 -1.22 -5.22 6.94
CA ALA A 99 -2.05 -5.75 5.88
C ALA A 99 -1.42 -5.53 4.50
N SER A 100 -0.71 -4.41 4.31
CA SER A 100 0.12 -4.11 3.13
C SER A 100 1.37 -5.01 3.00
N GLY A 101 1.67 -5.80 4.03
CA GLY A 101 2.76 -6.77 4.07
C GLY A 101 4.09 -6.21 4.57
N ASN A 102 4.14 -4.99 5.09
CA ASN A 102 5.33 -4.44 5.76
C ASN A 102 5.53 -5.08 7.13
N ILE A 103 6.78 -5.05 7.61
CA ILE A 103 7.15 -5.48 8.96
C ILE A 103 7.57 -4.24 9.73
N TRP A 104 6.84 -3.88 10.79
CA TRP A 104 7.14 -2.70 11.60
C TRP A 104 8.54 -2.80 12.21
N GLY A 105 9.33 -1.75 11.98
CA GLY A 105 10.72 -1.69 12.41
C GLY A 105 11.73 -2.30 11.45
N PHE A 106 11.30 -2.89 10.32
CA PHE A 106 12.20 -3.34 9.25
C PHE A 106 12.38 -2.21 8.22
N ASP A 107 13.05 -1.14 8.63
CA ASP A 107 13.20 0.08 7.84
C ASP A 107 14.58 0.21 7.15
N SER A 108 15.37 -0.88 7.02
CA SER A 108 16.70 -0.83 6.38
C SER A 108 16.60 -0.31 4.95
N LEU A 109 17.51 0.59 4.57
CA LEU A 109 17.61 1.05 3.19
C LEU A 109 18.20 -0.02 2.28
N ARG A 110 18.96 -0.98 2.81
CA ARG A 110 19.56 -2.07 2.04
C ARG A 110 18.64 -3.27 1.91
N TYR A 111 18.07 -3.72 3.03
CA TYR A 111 17.25 -4.93 3.07
C TYR A 111 15.77 -4.58 3.04
N ARG A 112 15.05 -5.14 2.07
CA ARG A 112 13.58 -5.08 2.01
C ARG A 112 13.00 -6.43 2.36
N SER A 113 11.90 -6.43 3.10
CA SER A 113 11.20 -7.64 3.50
C SER A 113 9.71 -7.38 3.55
N ALA A 114 8.92 -8.34 3.08
CA ALA A 114 7.48 -8.29 3.14
C ALA A 114 6.84 -9.66 3.31
N TYR A 115 5.72 -9.69 4.03
CA TYR A 115 4.88 -10.87 4.21
C TYR A 115 3.49 -10.59 3.62
N GLN A 116 3.14 -11.25 2.52
CA GLN A 116 1.85 -11.05 1.86
C GLN A 116 0.84 -12.08 2.38
N TRP A 117 -0.01 -11.65 3.30
CA TRP A 117 -0.99 -12.51 3.99
C TRP A 117 -1.91 -13.27 3.05
N GLY A 118 -2.51 -12.58 2.07
CA GLY A 118 -3.45 -13.17 1.12
C GLY A 118 -2.82 -14.23 0.22
N GLU A 119 -1.50 -14.19 0.03
CA GLU A 119 -0.74 -15.10 -0.83
C GLU A 119 -0.02 -16.20 -0.02
N GLY A 120 0.12 -15.99 1.30
CA GLY A 120 1.00 -16.78 2.16
C GLY A 120 2.46 -16.73 1.69
N SER A 121 2.90 -15.61 1.12
CA SER A 121 4.22 -15.44 0.51
C SER A 121 5.13 -14.54 1.35
N VAL A 122 6.44 -14.80 1.29
CA VAL A 122 7.47 -13.96 1.89
C VAL A 122 8.44 -13.53 0.80
N SER A 123 8.68 -12.23 0.73
CA SER A 123 9.64 -11.62 -0.18
C SER A 123 10.74 -10.96 0.63
N GLY A 124 12.00 -11.19 0.25
CA GLY A 124 13.17 -10.49 0.79
C GLY A 124 14.06 -10.01 -0.35
N MET A 125 14.74 -8.88 -0.19
CA MET A 125 15.70 -8.38 -1.18
C MET A 125 16.84 -7.65 -0.51
N ASP A 126 18.07 -7.97 -0.92
CA ASP A 126 19.25 -7.16 -0.68
C ASP A 126 19.48 -6.25 -1.90
N ARG A 127 19.24 -4.95 -1.70
CA ARG A 127 19.31 -3.94 -2.77
C ARG A 127 20.73 -3.68 -3.25
N GLU A 128 21.75 -3.96 -2.42
CA GLU A 128 23.15 -3.73 -2.76
C GLU A 128 23.67 -4.86 -3.67
N THR A 129 23.41 -6.12 -3.28
CA THR A 129 23.79 -7.30 -4.07
C THR A 129 22.81 -7.63 -5.20
N ARG A 130 21.65 -6.95 -5.24
CA ARG A 130 20.58 -7.13 -6.24
C ARG A 130 20.06 -8.58 -6.29
N GLN A 131 20.04 -9.22 -5.13
CA GLN A 131 19.47 -10.55 -4.95
C GLN A 131 18.16 -10.49 -4.17
N ALA A 132 17.18 -11.25 -4.62
CA ALA A 132 15.89 -11.37 -3.98
C ALA A 132 15.52 -12.83 -3.74
N MET A 133 14.67 -13.03 -2.73
CA MET A 133 14.19 -14.31 -2.25
C MET A 133 12.66 -14.26 -2.26
N PHE A 134 12.03 -15.25 -2.87
CA PHE A 134 10.59 -15.42 -2.88
C PHE A 134 10.23 -16.81 -2.38
N TRP A 135 9.51 -16.85 -1.27
CA TRP A 135 9.03 -18.09 -0.68
C TRP A 135 7.51 -18.12 -0.63
N VAL A 136 6.94 -19.30 -0.86
CA VAL A 136 5.53 -19.59 -0.59
C VAL A 136 5.39 -20.92 0.17
N ARG A 137 4.29 -21.07 0.91
CA ARG A 137 4.00 -22.35 1.57
C ARG A 137 3.76 -23.47 0.55
N SER A 138 2.99 -23.18 -0.49
CA SER A 138 2.53 -24.14 -1.50
C SER A 138 2.29 -23.42 -2.82
N SER A 139 2.67 -24.05 -3.94
CA SER A 139 2.33 -23.55 -5.28
C SER A 139 0.88 -23.80 -5.69
N LYS A 140 0.18 -24.74 -5.02
CA LYS A 140 -1.21 -25.14 -5.36
C LYS A 140 -2.27 -24.19 -4.83
N GLN A 141 -1.94 -23.43 -3.79
CA GLN A 141 -2.87 -22.55 -3.08
C GLN A 141 -2.64 -21.07 -3.41
N LEU A 142 -1.96 -20.78 -4.51
CA LEU A 142 -1.71 -19.39 -4.91
C LEU A 142 -3.02 -18.76 -5.42
N PRO A 143 -3.39 -17.58 -4.89
CA PRO A 143 -4.59 -16.88 -5.32
C PRO A 143 -4.40 -16.32 -6.75
N PRO A 144 -5.48 -16.10 -7.51
CA PRO A 144 -5.38 -15.70 -8.91
C PRO A 144 -4.60 -14.40 -9.14
N TRP A 145 -4.65 -13.44 -8.21
CA TRP A 145 -3.89 -12.20 -8.37
C TRP A 145 -2.37 -12.39 -8.33
N VAL A 146 -1.85 -13.47 -7.73
CA VAL A 146 -0.42 -13.83 -7.81
C VAL A 146 -0.07 -14.31 -9.20
N LEU A 147 -0.98 -15.02 -9.86
CA LEU A 147 -0.80 -15.46 -11.25
C LEU A 147 -0.80 -14.27 -12.22
N ALA A 148 -1.59 -13.25 -11.91
CA ALA A 148 -1.68 -12.04 -12.71
C ALA A 148 -0.49 -11.09 -12.48
N ALA A 149 -0.05 -10.92 -11.24
CA ALA A 149 1.04 -10.02 -10.88
C ALA A 149 2.11 -10.75 -10.04
N PRO A 150 2.78 -11.77 -10.60
CA PRO A 150 3.79 -12.53 -9.87
C PRO A 150 4.95 -11.63 -9.44
N LEU A 151 5.54 -11.92 -8.28
CA LEU A 151 6.71 -11.22 -7.75
C LEU A 151 6.53 -9.70 -7.58
N ARG A 152 5.28 -9.21 -7.48
CA ARG A 152 4.92 -7.78 -7.40
C ARG A 152 5.81 -6.98 -6.46
N SER A 153 5.98 -7.45 -5.22
CA SER A 153 6.78 -6.76 -4.19
C SER A 153 8.25 -6.63 -4.60
N ILE A 154 8.84 -7.70 -5.13
CA ILE A 154 10.25 -7.72 -5.54
C ILE A 154 10.47 -6.86 -6.77
N LEU A 155 9.58 -6.95 -7.77
CA LEU A 155 9.65 -6.12 -8.96
C LEU A 155 9.46 -4.65 -8.63
N HIS A 156 8.61 -4.30 -7.66
CA HIS A 156 8.49 -2.95 -7.13
C HIS A 156 9.84 -2.43 -6.60
N TRP A 157 10.48 -3.15 -5.68
CA TRP A 157 11.77 -2.73 -5.10
C TRP A 157 12.89 -2.70 -6.14
N TRP A 158 12.88 -3.63 -7.09
CA TRP A 158 13.83 -3.67 -8.18
C TRP A 158 13.65 -2.46 -9.11
N MET A 159 12.42 -2.10 -9.47
CA MET A 159 12.16 -0.94 -10.32
C MET A 159 12.62 0.37 -9.67
N GLU A 160 12.46 0.53 -8.36
CA GLU A 160 12.95 1.71 -7.63
C GLU A 160 14.47 1.90 -7.78
N LEU A 161 15.25 0.80 -7.77
CA LEU A 161 16.70 0.85 -8.00
C LEU A 161 17.10 1.27 -9.43
N ASN A 162 16.15 1.21 -10.37
CA ASN A 162 16.38 1.49 -11.78
C ASN A 162 15.71 2.80 -12.23
N GLY A 163 15.38 3.69 -11.29
CA GLY A 163 14.75 4.98 -11.61
C GLY A 163 13.32 4.83 -12.14
N ARG A 164 12.64 3.73 -11.82
CA ARG A 164 11.28 3.43 -12.24
C ARG A 164 10.38 3.22 -11.01
N GLN A 165 9.08 3.44 -11.18
CA GLN A 165 8.10 3.22 -10.12
C GLN A 165 7.01 2.28 -10.61
N LEU A 166 6.73 1.22 -9.85
CA LEU A 166 5.52 0.42 -10.05
C LEU A 166 4.31 1.26 -9.65
N VAL A 167 3.30 1.29 -10.53
CA VAL A 167 2.02 1.97 -10.27
C VAL A 167 0.86 1.06 -10.63
N HIS A 168 -0.23 1.18 -9.87
CA HIS A 168 -1.49 0.51 -10.19
C HIS A 168 -2.30 1.34 -11.19
N ALA A 169 -2.18 1.00 -12.47
CA ALA A 169 -2.84 1.70 -13.57
C ALA A 169 -2.91 0.82 -14.82
N ALA A 170 -3.86 1.16 -15.70
CA ALA A 170 -3.88 0.63 -17.06
C ALA A 170 -3.10 1.55 -18.00
N ALA A 171 -2.51 0.98 -19.05
CA ALA A 171 -1.91 1.76 -20.13
C ALA A 171 -2.10 1.07 -21.47
N VAL A 172 -2.50 1.87 -22.46
CA VAL A 172 -2.72 1.47 -23.86
C VAL A 172 -2.05 2.46 -24.79
N GLY A 173 -1.75 2.03 -26.01
CA GLY A 173 -1.01 2.83 -26.97
C GLY A 173 -1.57 2.84 -28.38
N TYR A 174 -1.17 3.86 -29.12
CA TYR A 174 -1.49 4.06 -30.52
C TYR A 174 -0.42 4.98 -31.14
N ASP A 175 -0.02 4.69 -32.38
CA ASP A 175 1.00 5.46 -33.13
C ASP A 175 2.29 5.68 -32.31
N GLY A 176 2.74 4.64 -31.61
CA GLY A 176 3.97 4.69 -30.80
C GLY A 176 3.90 5.59 -29.57
N ARG A 177 2.70 5.99 -29.11
CA ARG A 177 2.47 6.80 -27.90
C ARG A 177 1.47 6.08 -26.99
N ALA A 178 1.56 6.32 -25.68
CA ALA A 178 0.66 5.71 -24.70
C ALA A 178 -0.12 6.72 -23.86
N VAL A 179 -1.29 6.28 -23.40
CA VAL A 179 -2.06 6.90 -22.32
C VAL A 179 -1.97 6.05 -21.05
N LEU A 180 -1.97 6.71 -19.89
CA LEU A 180 -2.05 6.08 -18.58
C LEU A 180 -3.44 6.32 -17.99
N MET A 181 -4.04 5.30 -17.39
CA MET A 181 -5.38 5.36 -16.80
C MET A 181 -5.34 4.90 -15.35
N PRO A 182 -5.20 5.84 -14.38
CA PRO A 182 -5.28 5.53 -12.96
C PRO A 182 -6.73 5.48 -12.47
N GLY A 183 -6.93 4.93 -11.28
CA GLY A 183 -8.25 4.83 -10.65
C GLY A 183 -8.34 3.66 -9.70
N ARG A 184 -9.36 3.66 -8.83
CA ARG A 184 -9.66 2.55 -7.90
C ARG A 184 -10.21 1.32 -8.66
N GLY A 185 -10.24 0.17 -8.02
CA GLY A 185 -11.00 -1.00 -8.49
C GLY A 185 -12.42 -0.59 -8.89
N GLY A 186 -12.89 -1.13 -10.01
CA GLY A 186 -14.22 -0.80 -10.55
C GLY A 186 -14.32 0.51 -11.33
N SER A 187 -13.27 1.35 -11.41
CA SER A 187 -13.33 2.61 -12.16
C SER A 187 -13.31 2.45 -13.70
N GLY A 188 -13.28 1.23 -14.21
CA GLY A 188 -13.29 0.94 -15.66
C GLY A 188 -11.92 0.73 -16.31
N LYS A 189 -10.79 0.85 -15.59
CA LYS A 189 -9.42 0.69 -16.15
C LYS A 189 -9.24 -0.55 -17.02
N SER A 190 -9.44 -1.75 -16.45
CA SER A 190 -9.22 -3.02 -17.15
C SER A 190 -10.21 -3.23 -18.30
N SER A 191 -11.48 -2.83 -18.11
CA SER A 191 -12.48 -2.87 -19.18
C SER A 191 -12.10 -1.97 -20.35
N THR A 192 -11.66 -0.74 -20.08
CA THR A 192 -11.21 0.21 -21.08
C THR A 192 -9.95 -0.29 -21.80
N SER A 193 -8.95 -0.82 -21.09
CA SER A 193 -7.74 -1.35 -21.72
C SER A 193 -8.00 -2.55 -22.62
N LEU A 194 -8.92 -3.43 -22.22
CA LEU A 194 -9.30 -4.59 -23.03
C LEU A 194 -10.18 -4.23 -24.23
N ALA A 195 -11.07 -3.24 -24.10
CA ALA A 195 -11.79 -2.68 -25.24
C ALA A 195 -10.82 -2.07 -26.27
N CYS A 196 -9.74 -1.43 -25.81
CA CYS A 196 -8.68 -0.91 -26.68
C CYS A 196 -7.89 -2.03 -27.38
N LEU A 197 -7.50 -3.07 -26.64
CA LEU A 197 -6.83 -4.24 -27.21
C LEU A 197 -7.67 -4.87 -28.34
N LEU A 198 -8.96 -5.10 -28.10
CA LEU A 198 -9.87 -5.62 -29.13
C LEU A 198 -10.10 -4.62 -30.29
N GLY A 199 -10.02 -3.31 -30.01
CA GLY A 199 -10.03 -2.25 -31.01
C GLY A 199 -8.72 -2.10 -31.79
N GLY A 200 -7.74 -2.97 -31.59
CA GLY A 200 -6.46 -2.99 -32.31
C GLY A 200 -5.41 -2.00 -31.79
N LEU A 201 -5.58 -1.46 -30.58
CA LEU A 201 -4.57 -0.61 -29.93
C LEU A 201 -3.49 -1.48 -29.27
N ASP A 202 -2.32 -0.88 -29.08
CA ASP A 202 -1.25 -1.47 -28.29
C ASP A 202 -1.64 -1.60 -26.82
N PHE A 203 -1.17 -2.66 -26.17
CA PHE A 203 -1.41 -2.91 -24.75
C PHE A 203 -0.09 -2.93 -23.97
N ILE A 204 -0.07 -2.22 -22.84
CA ILE A 204 1.04 -2.22 -21.89
C ILE A 204 0.63 -2.91 -20.58
N SER A 205 -0.53 -2.57 -20.02
CA SER A 205 -1.00 -3.10 -18.74
C SER A 205 -2.47 -2.79 -18.51
N ASP A 206 -3.14 -3.59 -17.69
CA ASP A 206 -4.43 -3.26 -17.09
C ASP A 206 -4.35 -2.98 -15.56
N ASP A 207 -3.35 -3.55 -14.88
CA ASP A 207 -3.22 -3.63 -13.42
C ASP A 207 -1.95 -2.94 -12.91
N TYR A 208 -0.77 -3.52 -13.16
CA TYR A 208 0.52 -2.95 -12.74
C TYR A 208 1.49 -2.78 -13.90
N LEU A 209 2.10 -1.59 -13.96
CA LEU A 209 3.17 -1.26 -14.89
C LEU A 209 4.26 -0.45 -14.19
N ALA A 210 5.44 -0.38 -14.82
CA ALA A 210 6.52 0.49 -14.36
C ALA A 210 6.53 1.79 -15.16
N LEU A 211 6.66 2.92 -14.47
CA LEU A 211 6.82 4.25 -15.07
C LEU A 211 8.26 4.74 -14.89
N ALA A 212 8.81 5.37 -15.92
CA ALA A 212 9.95 6.28 -15.81
C ALA A 212 9.51 7.67 -16.25
N LEU A 213 10.08 8.72 -15.65
CA LEU A 213 9.85 10.11 -16.08
C LEU A 213 11.01 10.70 -16.88
N ASP A 214 12.22 10.16 -16.68
CA ASP A 214 13.46 10.66 -17.27
C ASP A 214 14.09 9.58 -18.18
N PRO A 215 14.68 9.94 -19.35
CA PRO A 215 14.74 11.28 -19.95
C PRO A 215 13.41 11.75 -20.58
N GLU A 216 12.45 10.84 -20.78
CA GLU A 216 11.07 11.16 -21.13
C GLU A 216 10.09 10.24 -20.39
N PRO A 217 8.86 10.71 -20.09
CA PRO A 217 7.85 9.86 -19.50
C PRO A 217 7.57 8.62 -20.35
N ARG A 218 7.63 7.43 -19.74
CA ARG A 218 7.52 6.15 -20.41
C ARG A 218 6.85 5.11 -19.53
N ALA A 219 5.94 4.35 -20.14
CA ALA A 219 5.29 3.20 -19.55
C ALA A 219 5.96 1.91 -20.00
N TYR A 220 6.23 1.02 -19.06
CA TYR A 220 6.86 -0.28 -19.28
C TYR A 220 5.96 -1.41 -18.80
N ARG A 221 5.81 -2.42 -19.66
CA ARG A 221 5.07 -3.63 -19.34
C ARG A 221 5.87 -4.50 -18.36
N LEU A 222 5.16 -5.08 -17.40
CA LEU A 222 5.69 -6.03 -16.43
C LEU A 222 5.07 -7.41 -16.59
N TYR A 223 3.78 -7.43 -16.94
CA TYR A 223 2.96 -8.62 -16.97
C TYR A 223 2.30 -8.78 -18.33
N SER A 224 1.96 -10.03 -18.67
CA SER A 224 1.24 -10.39 -19.90
C SER A 224 -0.20 -10.83 -19.60
N THR A 225 -0.77 -10.34 -18.50
CA THR A 225 -2.10 -10.72 -18.05
C THR A 225 -3.04 -9.54 -18.02
N ALA A 226 -4.35 -9.83 -18.02
CA ALA A 226 -5.38 -8.88 -17.64
C ALA A 226 -6.36 -9.47 -16.63
N LYS A 227 -7.01 -8.60 -15.85
CA LYS A 227 -8.04 -8.96 -14.87
C LYS A 227 -9.40 -8.45 -15.31
N LEU A 228 -10.40 -9.31 -15.27
CA LEU A 228 -11.80 -8.94 -15.52
C LEU A 228 -12.70 -9.43 -14.42
N ASP A 229 -13.79 -8.70 -14.19
CA ASP A 229 -14.89 -9.25 -13.42
C ASP A 229 -15.52 -10.43 -14.17
N PRO A 230 -15.80 -11.57 -13.51
CA PRO A 230 -16.48 -12.69 -14.15
C PRO A 230 -17.78 -12.27 -14.86
N GLN A 231 -18.53 -11.34 -14.28
CA GLN A 231 -19.78 -10.83 -14.87
C GLN A 231 -19.53 -10.04 -16.16
N ASN A 232 -18.38 -9.37 -16.25
CA ASN A 232 -17.98 -8.61 -17.43
C ASN A 232 -17.34 -9.47 -18.52
N LEU A 233 -17.00 -10.74 -18.24
CA LEU A 233 -16.39 -11.64 -19.23
C LEU A 233 -17.31 -11.88 -20.43
N ASN A 234 -18.62 -11.93 -20.21
CA ASN A 234 -19.65 -12.04 -21.26
C ASN A 234 -19.62 -10.88 -22.26
N LEU A 235 -19.06 -9.74 -21.85
CA LEU A 235 -18.95 -8.54 -22.69
C LEU A 235 -17.68 -8.58 -23.56
N TYR A 236 -16.83 -9.59 -23.37
CA TYR A 236 -15.61 -9.82 -24.14
C TYR A 236 -15.50 -11.31 -24.55
N PRO A 237 -16.48 -11.84 -25.31
CA PRO A 237 -16.54 -13.26 -25.64
C PRO A 237 -15.30 -13.73 -26.42
N GLU A 238 -14.71 -12.86 -27.23
CA GLU A 238 -13.47 -13.16 -27.96
C GLU A 238 -12.29 -13.43 -27.02
N LEU A 239 -12.16 -12.66 -25.92
CA LEU A 239 -11.11 -12.88 -24.93
C LEU A 239 -11.35 -14.17 -24.15
N ALA A 240 -12.60 -14.45 -23.78
CA ALA A 240 -12.96 -15.66 -23.06
C ALA A 240 -12.66 -16.94 -23.87
N THR A 241 -12.86 -16.89 -25.19
CA THR A 241 -12.62 -18.03 -26.09
C THR A 241 -11.15 -18.21 -26.45
N ARG A 242 -10.44 -17.11 -26.71
CA ARG A 242 -9.07 -17.16 -27.23
C ARG A 242 -8.01 -17.25 -26.14
N CYS A 243 -8.19 -16.54 -25.03
CA CYS A 243 -7.19 -16.50 -23.97
C CYS A 243 -7.37 -17.65 -23.00
N ARG A 244 -6.26 -18.17 -22.48
CA ARG A 244 -6.29 -18.99 -21.27
C ARG A 244 -6.87 -18.16 -20.13
N THR A 245 -7.92 -18.66 -19.48
CA THR A 245 -8.57 -18.04 -18.34
C THR A 245 -8.35 -18.85 -17.07
N VAL A 246 -8.14 -18.18 -15.95
CA VAL A 246 -8.12 -18.79 -14.62
C VAL A 246 -9.11 -18.05 -13.73
N HIS A 247 -10.09 -18.79 -13.23
CA HIS A 247 -11.05 -18.31 -12.23
C HIS A 247 -11.08 -19.30 -11.06
N GLN A 248 -11.07 -18.77 -9.84
CA GLN A 248 -11.18 -19.58 -8.62
C GLN A 248 -12.46 -19.15 -7.88
N PRO A 249 -13.32 -20.09 -7.44
CA PRO A 249 -14.50 -19.78 -6.65
C PRO A 249 -14.14 -18.99 -5.38
N GLY A 250 -14.86 -17.90 -5.12
CA GLY A 250 -14.59 -16.98 -4.00
C GLY A 250 -13.64 -15.82 -4.34
N PHE A 251 -13.16 -15.72 -5.58
CA PHE A 251 -12.43 -14.56 -6.08
C PHE A 251 -13.23 -13.76 -7.10
N ASP A 252 -13.20 -12.44 -6.94
CA ASP A 252 -14.02 -11.48 -7.70
C ASP A 252 -13.50 -11.19 -9.11
N LYS A 253 -12.37 -11.78 -9.51
CA LYS A 253 -11.72 -11.53 -10.80
C LYS A 253 -11.26 -12.82 -11.48
N VAL A 254 -11.43 -12.84 -12.80
CA VAL A 254 -10.83 -13.80 -13.74
C VAL A 254 -9.52 -13.23 -14.24
N VAL A 255 -8.50 -14.08 -14.33
CA VAL A 255 -7.20 -13.74 -14.92
C VAL A 255 -7.14 -14.27 -16.35
N LEU A 256 -6.78 -13.40 -17.28
CA LEU A 256 -6.60 -13.69 -18.70
C LEU A 256 -5.10 -13.63 -19.02
N PHE A 257 -4.57 -14.67 -19.67
CA PHE A 257 -3.20 -14.67 -20.18
C PHE A 257 -3.22 -14.25 -21.65
N LEU A 258 -2.60 -13.10 -21.96
CA LEU A 258 -2.68 -12.45 -23.26
C LEU A 258 -1.52 -12.82 -24.19
N GLU A 259 -0.41 -13.31 -23.65
CA GLU A 259 0.86 -13.51 -24.38
C GLU A 259 0.71 -14.41 -25.61
N ASP A 260 -0.08 -15.48 -25.53
CA ASP A 260 -0.18 -16.46 -26.62
C ASP A 260 -0.96 -15.93 -27.83
N GLU A 261 -2.00 -15.11 -27.58
CA GLU A 261 -2.95 -14.66 -28.62
C GLU A 261 -2.71 -13.23 -29.12
N TYR A 262 -2.15 -12.37 -28.27
CA TYR A 262 -2.03 -10.93 -28.54
C TYR A 262 -0.58 -10.43 -28.55
N ARG A 263 0.42 -11.32 -28.61
CA ARG A 263 1.86 -10.98 -28.54
C ARG A 263 2.27 -9.75 -29.34
N GLU A 264 1.77 -9.62 -30.56
CA GLU A 264 2.14 -8.52 -31.48
C GLU A 264 1.67 -7.13 -30.98
N GLN A 265 0.57 -7.09 -30.23
CA GLN A 265 0.01 -5.88 -29.62
C GLN A 265 0.58 -5.60 -28.22
N LEU A 266 1.22 -6.60 -27.58
CA LEU A 266 1.82 -6.45 -26.25
C LEU A 266 3.19 -5.76 -26.33
N ARG A 267 3.18 -4.43 -26.23
CA ARG A 267 4.41 -3.63 -26.31
C ARG A 267 5.23 -3.75 -25.03
N GLU A 268 6.56 -3.76 -25.15
CA GLU A 268 7.44 -3.77 -23.98
C GLU A 268 7.44 -2.40 -23.27
N SER A 269 7.48 -1.32 -24.06
CA SER A 269 7.37 0.04 -23.53
C SER A 269 6.88 1.03 -24.58
N LEU A 270 6.28 2.13 -24.13
CA LEU A 270 5.85 3.24 -24.96
C LEU A 270 6.04 4.59 -24.24
N PRO A 271 6.43 5.66 -24.96
CA PRO A 271 6.39 7.03 -24.44
C PRO A 271 4.99 7.39 -23.93
N LEU A 272 4.90 7.81 -22.67
CA LEU A 272 3.66 8.23 -22.05
C LEU A 272 3.40 9.71 -22.37
N LYS A 273 2.25 10.01 -22.98
CA LYS A 273 1.92 11.38 -23.43
C LYS A 273 0.71 12.00 -22.74
N LEU A 274 -0.14 11.19 -22.12
CA LEU A 274 -1.38 11.65 -21.51
C LEU A 274 -1.80 10.76 -20.34
N VAL A 275 -2.33 11.35 -19.27
CA VAL A 275 -3.00 10.65 -18.18
C VAL A 275 -4.51 10.89 -18.27
N LEU A 276 -5.30 9.83 -18.38
CA LEU A 276 -6.75 9.87 -18.51
C LEU A 276 -7.42 9.27 -17.28
N LYS A 277 -8.11 10.10 -16.48
CA LYS A 277 -8.89 9.62 -15.33
C LYS A 277 -10.26 9.14 -15.80
N PRO A 278 -10.60 7.85 -15.67
CA PRO A 278 -11.92 7.35 -16.06
C PRO A 278 -13.04 7.87 -15.17
N ARG A 279 -14.18 8.23 -15.77
CA ARG A 279 -15.45 8.56 -15.12
C ARG A 279 -16.59 7.93 -15.93
N PHE A 280 -17.57 7.31 -15.29
CA PHE A 280 -18.75 6.80 -16.02
C PHE A 280 -19.67 7.97 -16.39
N SER A 281 -20.09 8.06 -17.66
CA SER A 281 -20.94 9.15 -18.15
C SER A 281 -22.44 8.79 -18.15
N GLY A 282 -22.77 7.51 -18.27
CA GLY A 282 -24.17 7.03 -18.42
C GLY A 282 -24.77 7.28 -19.80
N VAL A 283 -24.04 7.90 -20.73
CA VAL A 283 -24.47 8.17 -22.12
C VAL A 283 -23.66 7.31 -23.11
N PRO A 284 -24.12 7.07 -24.35
CA PRO A 284 -23.38 6.26 -25.33
C PRO A 284 -22.01 6.81 -25.69
N GLU A 285 -21.88 8.13 -25.76
CA GLU A 285 -20.67 8.82 -26.20
C GLU A 285 -19.57 8.80 -25.13
N THR A 286 -18.32 8.60 -25.59
CA THR A 286 -17.13 8.80 -24.77
C THR A 286 -16.54 10.18 -25.08
N THR A 287 -16.37 11.02 -24.06
CA THR A 287 -15.87 12.40 -24.21
C THR A 287 -14.71 12.70 -23.25
N LEU A 288 -14.01 13.80 -23.50
CA LEU A 288 -12.91 14.27 -22.64
C LEU A 288 -13.35 15.50 -21.84
N GLY A 289 -12.83 15.63 -20.62
CA GLY A 289 -13.09 16.75 -19.72
C GLY A 289 -11.86 17.18 -18.92
N PRO A 290 -11.94 18.29 -18.19
CA PRO A 290 -10.85 18.75 -17.33
C PRO A 290 -10.67 17.86 -16.09
N VAL A 291 -9.44 17.79 -15.59
CA VAL A 291 -9.09 17.11 -14.33
C VAL A 291 -7.95 17.81 -13.62
N GLU A 292 -8.07 17.94 -12.30
CA GLU A 292 -7.03 18.54 -11.47
C GLU A 292 -5.85 17.59 -11.22
N PRO A 293 -4.62 18.09 -11.00
CA PRO A 293 -3.47 17.23 -10.70
C PRO A 293 -3.66 16.40 -9.43
N SER A 294 -4.27 16.98 -8.39
CA SER A 294 -4.55 16.29 -7.13
C SER A 294 -5.49 15.10 -7.33
N GLU A 295 -6.45 15.20 -8.25
CA GLU A 295 -7.35 14.12 -8.59
C GLU A 295 -6.65 12.94 -9.27
N ILE A 296 -5.61 13.20 -10.08
CA ILE A 296 -4.77 12.18 -10.71
C ILE A 296 -3.85 11.54 -9.68
N GLU A 297 -3.19 12.36 -8.86
CA GLU A 297 -2.28 11.88 -7.82
C GLU A 297 -3.01 10.96 -6.84
N ARG A 298 -4.20 11.35 -6.38
CA ARG A 298 -5.04 10.52 -5.50
C ARG A 298 -5.44 9.21 -6.16
N ALA A 299 -5.80 9.24 -7.44
CA ALA A 299 -6.16 8.04 -8.21
C ALA A 299 -4.99 7.08 -8.41
N LEU A 300 -3.76 7.59 -8.47
CA LEU A 300 -2.54 6.78 -8.52
C LEU A 300 -2.16 6.24 -7.13
N ALA A 301 -2.26 7.07 -6.10
CA ALA A 301 -1.81 6.77 -4.74
C ALA A 301 -2.65 5.67 -4.07
N SER A 302 -3.97 5.70 -4.26
CA SER A 302 -4.92 4.93 -3.44
C SER A 302 -4.63 3.42 -3.38
N GLU A 303 -4.38 2.78 -4.52
CA GLU A 303 -4.14 1.32 -4.58
C GLU A 303 -2.64 0.99 -4.66
N THR A 304 -1.84 1.88 -5.27
CA THR A 304 -0.39 1.69 -5.36
C THR A 304 0.25 1.61 -3.97
N LEU A 305 -0.10 2.50 -3.04
CA LEU A 305 0.52 2.54 -1.71
C LEU A 305 0.03 1.44 -0.78
N VAL A 306 -1.21 0.95 -0.99
CA VAL A 306 -1.80 -0.09 -0.14
C VAL A 306 -1.27 -1.47 -0.51
N HIS A 307 -1.04 -1.72 -1.80
CA HIS A 307 -0.65 -3.04 -2.30
C HIS A 307 0.86 -3.27 -2.40
N LEU A 308 1.66 -2.20 -2.35
CA LEU A 308 3.11 -2.26 -2.51
C LEU A 308 3.81 -2.05 -1.16
N PRO A 309 4.41 -3.09 -0.57
CA PRO A 309 5.19 -2.94 0.66
C PRO A 309 6.43 -2.08 0.39
N HIS A 310 6.79 -1.25 1.36
CA HIS A 310 7.82 -0.21 1.30
C HIS A 310 7.52 0.96 0.37
N ALA A 311 6.31 1.05 -0.20
CA ALA A 311 5.85 2.27 -0.85
C ALA A 311 5.65 3.37 0.20
N GLY A 312 6.29 4.52 -0.01
CA GLY A 312 6.33 5.60 0.98
C GLY A 312 6.55 6.96 0.34
N VAL A 313 7.32 7.82 1.01
CA VAL A 313 7.55 9.22 0.59
C VAL A 313 8.09 9.32 -0.84
N GLN A 314 9.05 8.47 -1.23
CA GLN A 314 9.64 8.49 -2.58
C GLN A 314 8.61 8.13 -3.66
N THR A 315 7.77 7.12 -3.40
CA THR A 315 6.67 6.74 -4.29
C THR A 315 5.68 7.90 -4.43
N LEU A 316 5.29 8.52 -3.32
CA LEU A 316 4.39 9.68 -3.32
C LEU A 316 4.94 10.86 -4.13
N GLU A 317 6.22 11.19 -3.96
CA GLU A 317 6.89 12.23 -4.75
C GLU A 317 6.85 11.91 -6.24
N PHE A 318 7.12 10.64 -6.61
CA PHE A 318 7.03 10.18 -7.99
C PHE A 318 5.61 10.33 -8.55
N LEU A 319 4.58 9.93 -7.81
CA LEU A 319 3.18 10.05 -8.25
C LEU A 319 2.77 11.54 -8.40
N GLY A 320 3.25 12.40 -7.52
CA GLY A 320 3.08 13.85 -7.63
C GLY A 320 3.77 14.44 -8.87
N ARG A 321 4.93 13.92 -9.27
CA ARG A 321 5.57 14.31 -10.54
C ARG A 321 4.72 13.86 -11.74
N VAL A 322 4.24 12.62 -11.75
CA VAL A 322 3.36 12.10 -12.82
C VAL A 322 2.14 13.00 -13.04
N SER A 323 1.47 13.43 -11.97
CA SER A 323 0.26 14.25 -12.07
C SER A 323 0.51 15.68 -12.54
N ASN A 324 1.72 16.23 -12.34
CA ASN A 324 2.07 17.61 -12.67
C ASN A 324 2.86 17.76 -13.97
N GLU A 325 3.71 16.80 -14.31
CA GLU A 325 4.62 16.86 -15.47
C GLU A 325 3.99 16.33 -16.77
N ILE A 326 2.98 15.45 -16.67
CA ILE A 326 2.31 14.83 -17.83
C ILE A 326 0.97 15.52 -18.10
N PRO A 327 0.62 15.82 -19.37
CA PRO A 327 -0.72 16.25 -19.74
C PRO A 327 -1.79 15.31 -19.18
N ARG A 328 -2.93 15.86 -18.78
CA ARG A 328 -4.00 15.10 -18.13
C ARG A 328 -5.39 15.55 -18.57
N ALA A 329 -6.33 14.61 -18.60
CA ALA A 329 -7.75 14.87 -18.81
C ALA A 329 -8.59 13.82 -18.07
N ALA A 330 -9.86 14.12 -17.84
CA ALA A 330 -10.86 13.10 -17.53
C ALA A 330 -11.35 12.47 -18.84
N ILE A 331 -11.58 11.15 -18.81
CA ILE A 331 -12.30 10.45 -19.88
C ILE A 331 -13.66 10.00 -19.34
N HIS A 332 -14.71 10.56 -19.89
CA HIS A 332 -16.09 10.23 -19.57
C HIS A 332 -16.50 9.02 -20.41
N LEU A 333 -16.33 7.83 -19.85
CA LEU A 333 -16.58 6.54 -20.50
C LEU A 333 -18.08 6.39 -20.82
N GLY A 334 -18.36 6.26 -22.11
CA GLY A 334 -19.69 6.00 -22.63
C GLY A 334 -20.14 4.55 -22.44
N THR A 335 -21.44 4.30 -22.60
CA THR A 335 -22.03 2.96 -22.54
C THR A 335 -21.70 2.13 -23.79
N ASP A 336 -21.45 2.78 -24.94
CA ASP A 336 -20.97 2.12 -26.17
C ASP A 336 -19.45 1.95 -26.14
N ARG A 337 -19.00 0.75 -25.74
CA ARG A 337 -17.58 0.43 -25.58
C ARG A 337 -16.79 0.41 -26.88
N SER A 338 -17.46 0.19 -28.02
CA SER A 338 -16.80 0.17 -29.33
C SER A 338 -16.22 1.53 -29.72
N ARG A 339 -16.71 2.62 -29.10
CA ARG A 339 -16.25 3.99 -29.33
C ARG A 339 -15.05 4.40 -28.46
N ILE A 340 -14.76 3.66 -27.40
CA ILE A 340 -13.67 3.96 -26.46
C ILE A 340 -12.30 4.00 -27.17
N PRO A 341 -11.94 3.02 -28.02
CA PRO A 341 -10.65 3.02 -28.71
C PRO A 341 -10.46 4.27 -29.58
N ALA A 342 -11.48 4.64 -30.36
CA ALA A 342 -11.46 5.83 -31.21
C ALA A 342 -11.31 7.14 -30.41
N ALA A 343 -11.95 7.23 -29.24
CA ALA A 343 -11.80 8.40 -28.35
C ALA A 343 -10.37 8.53 -27.81
N ILE A 344 -9.72 7.42 -27.45
CA ILE A 344 -8.33 7.40 -26.97
C ILE A 344 -7.35 7.71 -28.11
N GLN A 345 -7.57 7.18 -29.32
CA GLN A 345 -6.81 7.53 -30.51
C GLN A 345 -6.88 9.04 -30.77
N GLY A 346 -8.09 9.61 -30.81
CA GLY A 346 -8.28 11.05 -30.98
C GLY A 346 -7.60 11.88 -29.88
N ALA A 347 -7.60 11.41 -28.63
CA ALA A 347 -6.91 12.08 -27.52
C ALA A 347 -5.38 12.13 -27.71
N LEU A 348 -4.79 11.05 -28.23
CA LEU A 348 -3.36 10.96 -28.51
C LEU A 348 -2.95 11.79 -29.74
N GLU A 349 -3.82 11.86 -30.75
CA GLU A 349 -3.59 12.63 -31.98
C GLU A 349 -3.75 14.14 -31.78
N ALA A 350 -4.77 14.57 -31.02
CA ALA A 350 -5.10 15.97 -30.79
C ALA A 350 -4.03 16.77 -30.02
N ARG A 351 -2.93 16.11 -29.59
CA ARG A 351 -1.84 16.70 -28.79
C ARG A 351 -2.39 17.62 -27.71
N ILE A 352 -3.24 17.09 -26.82
CA ILE A 352 -3.87 17.85 -25.75
C ILE A 352 -2.79 18.66 -25.01
N THR A 353 -2.71 19.95 -25.32
CA THR A 353 -1.89 20.93 -24.60
C THR A 353 -2.64 21.31 -23.34
N ALA A 354 -2.87 20.35 -22.45
CA ALA A 354 -3.13 20.69 -21.07
C ALA A 354 -1.84 21.35 -20.58
N ALA A 355 -1.89 22.66 -20.32
CA ALA A 355 -0.72 23.38 -19.85
C ALA A 355 -0.18 22.64 -18.61
N PRO A 356 1.08 22.15 -18.62
CA PRO A 356 1.69 21.68 -17.40
C PRO A 356 1.58 22.84 -16.43
N ASN A 357 0.98 22.59 -15.27
CA ASN A 357 0.86 23.63 -14.26
C ASN A 357 2.27 23.84 -13.72
N ARG A 358 3.05 24.70 -14.40
CA ARG A 358 4.41 25.08 -13.99
C ARG A 358 4.42 25.87 -12.69
N ARG A 359 3.24 26.31 -12.22
CA ARG A 359 3.04 26.57 -10.80
C ARG A 359 3.02 25.20 -10.12
N ALA A 360 4.21 24.72 -9.77
CA ALA A 360 4.36 23.77 -8.68
C ALA A 360 3.51 24.31 -7.52
N GLY A 361 2.31 23.79 -7.34
CA GLY A 361 1.62 23.95 -6.06
C GLY A 361 2.63 23.50 -5.02
N GLU A 362 2.87 24.33 -4.00
CA GLU A 362 3.81 24.03 -2.90
C GLU A 362 3.78 22.53 -2.63
N ARG A 363 4.91 21.82 -2.83
CA ARG A 363 4.98 20.37 -2.69
C ARG A 363 4.63 20.01 -1.25
N ARG A 364 3.35 19.81 -0.97
CA ARG A 364 2.86 19.54 0.38
C ARG A 364 3.04 18.05 0.72
N PRO A 365 3.48 17.72 1.93
CA PRO A 365 3.56 16.32 2.36
C PRO A 365 2.16 15.71 2.51
N PHE A 366 2.07 14.39 2.40
CA PHE A 366 0.82 13.69 2.74
C PHE A 366 0.58 13.72 4.25
N VAL A 367 -0.68 13.84 4.64
CA VAL A 367 -1.12 13.76 6.04
C VAL A 367 -2.14 12.64 6.19
N SER A 368 -1.87 11.70 7.09
CA SER A 368 -2.84 10.67 7.48
C SER A 368 -3.56 11.12 8.75
N VAL A 369 -4.86 11.33 8.67
CA VAL A 369 -5.72 11.61 9.82
C VAL A 369 -6.26 10.27 10.33
N ILE A 370 -6.06 9.99 11.61
CA ILE A 370 -6.43 8.72 12.24
C ILE A 370 -7.55 8.99 13.24
N VAL A 371 -8.61 8.20 13.17
CA VAL A 371 -9.70 8.17 14.15
C VAL A 371 -10.02 6.73 14.55
N HIS A 372 -10.39 6.51 15.80
CA HIS A 372 -10.89 5.23 16.29
C HIS A 372 -12.38 5.35 16.63
N LEU A 373 -13.21 4.52 16.00
CA LEU A 373 -14.66 4.43 16.21
C LEU A 373 -15.02 3.04 16.74
N CYS A 374 -15.84 2.99 17.80
CA CYS A 374 -16.34 1.74 18.37
C CYS A 374 -17.84 1.52 18.14
N GLU A 375 -18.59 2.60 17.93
CA GLU A 375 -20.03 2.55 17.70
C GLU A 375 -20.33 2.81 16.23
N GLU A 376 -21.47 2.31 15.76
CA GLU A 376 -21.99 2.57 14.42
C GLU A 376 -22.58 3.99 14.38
N ASP A 377 -21.84 4.94 13.82
CA ASP A 377 -22.22 6.36 13.70
C ASP A 377 -21.86 6.91 12.31
N HIS A 378 -22.76 6.67 11.36
CA HIS A 378 -22.64 7.12 9.97
C HIS A 378 -22.67 8.66 9.82
N GLU A 379 -23.24 9.39 10.78
CA GLU A 379 -23.28 10.85 10.74
C GLU A 379 -21.92 11.43 11.15
N GLU A 380 -21.33 10.91 12.23
CA GLU A 380 -20.00 11.32 12.67
C GLU A 380 -18.95 11.01 11.61
N LEU A 381 -19.00 9.82 11.00
CA LEU A 381 -18.09 9.43 9.91
C LEU A 381 -18.18 10.41 8.72
N ARG A 382 -19.40 10.76 8.29
CA ARG A 382 -19.61 11.75 7.22
C ARG A 382 -19.11 13.13 7.61
N SER A 383 -19.34 13.55 8.85
CA SER A 383 -18.90 14.85 9.36
C SER A 383 -17.37 14.95 9.42
N LEU A 384 -16.68 13.89 9.85
CA LEU A 384 -15.21 13.83 9.87
C LEU A 384 -14.63 13.88 8.45
N ALA A 385 -15.17 13.07 7.52
CA ALA A 385 -14.70 13.07 6.13
C ALA A 385 -14.90 14.43 5.46
N ALA A 386 -16.07 15.05 5.64
CA ALA A 386 -16.34 16.40 5.14
C ALA A 386 -15.42 17.44 5.77
N GLY A 387 -15.24 17.43 7.09
CA GLY A 387 -14.38 18.37 7.80
C GLY A 387 -12.90 18.29 7.40
N ILE A 388 -12.42 17.12 6.99
CA ILE A 388 -11.06 16.94 6.44
C ILE A 388 -10.97 17.48 5.01
N GLU A 389 -11.97 17.23 4.17
CA GLU A 389 -12.01 17.77 2.79
C GLU A 389 -12.12 19.31 2.80
N GLU A 390 -12.91 19.88 3.72
CA GLU A 390 -13.06 21.33 3.94
C GLU A 390 -11.76 22.03 4.34
N GLN A 391 -10.75 21.30 4.85
CA GLN A 391 -9.42 21.88 5.07
C GLN A 391 -8.77 22.38 3.77
N GLY A 392 -9.23 21.89 2.61
CA GLY A 392 -8.65 22.22 1.32
C GLY A 392 -7.19 21.77 1.17
N TYR A 393 -6.73 20.88 2.06
CA TYR A 393 -5.37 20.37 2.01
C TYR A 393 -5.28 19.28 0.94
N PRO A 394 -4.37 19.41 -0.04
CA PRO A 394 -4.46 18.63 -1.29
C PRO A 394 -4.19 17.13 -1.13
N ARG A 395 -3.49 16.73 -0.05
CA ARG A 395 -2.92 15.38 0.15
C ARG A 395 -3.26 14.82 1.53
N THR A 396 -4.50 14.40 1.71
CA THR A 396 -5.00 13.79 2.95
C THR A 396 -5.49 12.36 2.72
N GLU A 397 -5.32 11.51 3.74
CA GLU A 397 -6.11 10.28 3.90
C GLU A 397 -6.75 10.27 5.30
N LEU A 398 -7.94 9.68 5.41
CA LEU A 398 -8.60 9.38 6.68
C LEU A 398 -8.52 7.87 6.92
N ILE A 399 -7.86 7.47 8.01
CA ILE A 399 -7.83 6.08 8.49
C ILE A 399 -8.79 5.96 9.67
N VAL A 400 -9.83 5.16 9.47
CA VAL A 400 -10.81 4.81 10.49
C VAL A 400 -10.47 3.42 11.03
N ALA A 401 -9.94 3.36 12.25
CA ALA A 401 -9.91 2.13 13.00
C ALA A 401 -11.33 1.86 13.54
N ALA A 402 -11.99 0.82 13.07
CA ALA A 402 -13.37 0.51 13.41
C ALA A 402 -13.42 -0.76 14.27
N GLY A 403 -13.82 -0.65 15.54
CA GLY A 403 -13.94 -1.77 16.47
C GLY A 403 -15.38 -2.20 16.70
N GLY A 404 -15.65 -3.50 16.65
CA GLY A 404 -16.98 -4.04 16.98
C GLY A 404 -18.08 -3.50 16.04
N PRO A 405 -19.18 -2.92 16.57
CA PRO A 405 -20.30 -2.40 15.77
C PRO A 405 -19.88 -1.44 14.64
N ALA A 406 -18.83 -0.63 14.86
CA ALA A 406 -18.34 0.31 13.85
C ALA A 406 -17.89 -0.34 12.53
N CYS A 407 -17.63 -1.66 12.51
CA CYS A 407 -17.23 -2.38 11.30
C CYS A 407 -18.31 -2.37 10.21
N ALA A 408 -19.59 -2.20 10.58
CA ALA A 408 -20.70 -2.11 9.62
C ALA A 408 -20.56 -0.93 8.64
N MET A 409 -19.86 0.13 9.05
CA MET A 409 -19.65 1.33 8.24
C MET A 409 -18.55 1.18 7.16
N THR A 410 -17.92 0.01 7.04
CA THR A 410 -16.82 -0.20 6.07
C THR A 410 -17.28 0.04 4.63
N ASP A 411 -18.54 -0.31 4.31
CA ASP A 411 -19.10 -0.15 2.96
C ASP A 411 -19.34 1.32 2.58
N ASP A 412 -19.46 2.21 3.58
CA ASP A 412 -19.67 3.64 3.34
C ASP A 412 -18.44 4.33 2.74
N ALA A 413 -17.25 3.73 2.90
CA ALA A 413 -15.96 4.32 2.49
C ALA A 413 -15.94 4.80 1.03
N ALA A 414 -16.68 4.13 0.15
CA ALA A 414 -16.77 4.48 -1.27
C ALA A 414 -17.65 5.72 -1.55
N SER A 415 -18.59 6.03 -0.65
CA SER A 415 -19.54 7.14 -0.78
C SER A 415 -19.07 8.44 -0.14
N LEU A 416 -18.02 8.39 0.67
CA LEU A 416 -17.48 9.52 1.41
C LEU A 416 -16.55 10.39 0.55
N PRO A 417 -16.48 11.72 0.82
CA PRO A 417 -15.50 12.59 0.21
C PRO A 417 -14.08 12.21 0.64
N GLY A 418 -13.10 12.50 -0.22
CA GLY A 418 -11.68 12.25 0.06
C GLY A 418 -11.27 10.78 -0.07
N SER A 419 -10.20 10.41 0.65
CA SER A 419 -9.66 9.04 0.67
C SER A 419 -9.83 8.45 2.06
N VAL A 420 -10.89 7.66 2.25
CA VAL A 420 -11.20 6.99 3.53
C VAL A 420 -10.81 5.52 3.47
N ARG A 421 -10.09 5.05 4.49
CA ARG A 421 -9.66 3.65 4.66
C ARG A 421 -10.11 3.12 6.01
N PHE A 422 -10.65 1.91 6.03
CA PHE A 422 -11.09 1.24 7.25
C PHE A 422 -10.10 0.16 7.67
N LEU A 423 -9.85 0.09 8.98
CA LEU A 423 -9.12 -0.98 9.65
C LEU A 423 -10.08 -1.62 10.65
N SER A 424 -10.67 -2.74 10.26
CA SER A 424 -11.77 -3.37 10.99
C SER A 424 -11.27 -4.37 12.03
N PHE A 425 -11.81 -4.28 13.24
CA PHE A 425 -11.57 -5.21 14.34
C PHE A 425 -12.90 -5.92 14.68
N PRO A 426 -12.97 -7.26 14.60
CA PRO A 426 -14.21 -8.00 14.85
C PRO A 426 -14.84 -7.70 16.22
N GLU A 427 -14.02 -7.36 17.20
CA GLU A 427 -14.42 -6.99 18.55
C GLU A 427 -13.99 -5.55 18.85
N ALA A 428 -14.66 -4.91 19.82
CA ALA A 428 -14.20 -3.63 20.34
C ALA A 428 -12.79 -3.78 20.93
N VAL A 429 -11.90 -2.84 20.61
CA VAL A 429 -10.51 -2.83 21.07
C VAL A 429 -10.21 -1.56 21.85
N VAL A 430 -9.13 -1.59 22.62
CA VAL A 430 -8.65 -0.40 23.34
C VAL A 430 -8.06 0.61 22.36
N ASN A 431 -8.17 1.91 22.66
CA ASN A 431 -7.70 2.99 21.80
C ASN A 431 -6.24 2.83 21.37
N ALA A 432 -5.35 2.49 22.31
CA ALA A 432 -3.94 2.26 22.02
C ALA A 432 -3.71 1.21 20.92
N LEU A 433 -4.47 0.10 20.96
CA LEU A 433 -4.33 -0.98 19.97
C LEU A 433 -4.81 -0.52 18.59
N ALA A 434 -5.95 0.17 18.54
CA ALA A 434 -6.49 0.75 17.32
C ALA A 434 -5.56 1.79 16.69
N TRP A 435 -5.07 2.75 17.49
CA TRP A 435 -4.12 3.77 17.05
C TRP A 435 -2.80 3.15 16.60
N ASN A 436 -2.24 2.20 17.34
CA ASN A 436 -1.01 1.52 16.95
C ASN A 436 -1.16 0.77 15.63
N CYS A 437 -2.29 0.11 15.39
CA CYS A 437 -2.60 -0.50 14.10
C CYS A 437 -2.64 0.54 12.98
N ALA A 438 -3.41 1.63 13.18
CA ALA A 438 -3.50 2.70 12.20
C ALA A 438 -2.16 3.35 11.88
N ILE A 439 -1.32 3.63 12.90
CA ILE A 439 0.02 4.19 12.72
C ILE A 439 0.89 3.27 11.86
N ARG A 440 0.83 1.94 12.07
CA ARG A 440 1.56 0.97 11.25
C ARG A 440 1.10 1.00 9.79
N GLU A 441 -0.23 1.05 9.55
CA GLU A 441 -0.87 0.98 8.23
C GLU A 441 -0.88 2.30 7.41
N CYS A 442 -0.68 3.45 8.06
CA CYS A 442 -0.56 4.74 7.38
C CYS A 442 0.66 4.74 6.45
N PHE A 443 0.55 5.30 5.25
CA PHE A 443 1.73 5.47 4.39
C PHE A 443 2.43 6.83 4.62
N ALA A 444 1.74 7.82 5.19
CA ALA A 444 2.30 9.14 5.38
C ALA A 444 3.29 9.20 6.55
N GLU A 445 4.25 10.12 6.43
CA GLU A 445 5.17 10.45 7.52
C GLU A 445 4.51 11.35 8.57
N LEU A 446 3.51 12.16 8.18
CA LEU A 446 2.83 13.08 9.08
C LEU A 446 1.45 12.54 9.44
N LEU A 447 1.19 12.38 10.73
CA LEU A 447 -0.02 11.76 11.28
C LEU A 447 -0.77 12.76 12.15
N VAL A 448 -2.10 12.80 12.09
CA VAL A 448 -2.95 13.56 13.03
C VAL A 448 -3.89 12.61 13.73
N LEU A 449 -3.91 12.61 15.06
CA LEU A 449 -4.83 11.79 15.85
C LEU A 449 -6.06 12.62 16.24
N LEU A 450 -7.25 12.18 15.83
CA LEU A 450 -8.53 12.77 16.22
C LEU A 450 -9.34 11.79 17.06
N GLU A 451 -10.14 12.34 17.97
CA GLU A 451 -11.15 11.60 18.72
C GLU A 451 -12.55 11.86 18.14
N PRO A 452 -13.53 10.97 18.39
CA PRO A 452 -14.90 11.19 17.94
C PRO A 452 -15.48 12.51 18.43
N GLY A 453 -16.08 13.27 17.52
CA GLY A 453 -16.65 14.59 17.75
C GLY A 453 -15.65 15.76 17.60
N ASP A 454 -14.36 15.49 17.41
CA ASP A 454 -13.37 16.54 17.17
C ASP A 454 -13.58 17.24 15.83
N ARG A 455 -13.32 18.56 15.79
CA ARG A 455 -13.39 19.34 14.56
C ARG A 455 -12.12 20.18 14.40
N LEU A 456 -11.40 19.93 13.30
CA LEU A 456 -10.26 20.74 12.89
C LEU A 456 -10.76 22.13 12.47
N GLN A 457 -10.04 23.18 12.89
CA GLN A 457 -10.35 24.53 12.43
C GLN A 457 -9.94 24.74 10.97
N PRO A 458 -10.58 25.66 10.23
CA PRO A 458 -10.17 25.97 8.86
C PRO A 458 -8.67 26.34 8.79
N GLY A 459 -7.92 25.65 7.93
CA GLY A 459 -6.47 25.86 7.77
C GLY A 459 -5.60 25.24 8.86
N ALA A 460 -6.16 24.43 9.77
CA ALA A 460 -5.40 23.76 10.83
C ALA A 460 -4.31 22.84 10.27
N LEU A 461 -4.63 22.02 9.27
CA LEU A 461 -3.64 21.13 8.65
C LEU A 461 -2.49 21.91 8.02
N ASP A 462 -2.80 23.03 7.34
CA ASP A 462 -1.78 23.88 6.72
C ASP A 462 -0.84 24.48 7.78
N ALA A 463 -1.40 25.02 8.87
CA ALA A 463 -0.62 25.60 9.95
C ALA A 463 0.31 24.59 10.64
N LEU A 464 -0.22 23.39 10.95
CA LEU A 464 0.54 22.32 11.58
C LEU A 464 1.67 21.81 10.67
N VAL A 465 1.37 21.57 9.40
CA VAL A 465 2.35 21.10 8.42
C VAL A 465 3.44 22.13 8.19
N ARG A 466 3.10 23.40 7.98
CA ARG A 466 4.10 24.47 7.78
C ARG A 466 5.06 24.59 8.96
N ALA A 467 4.58 24.43 10.18
CA ALA A 467 5.44 24.43 11.36
C ALA A 467 6.36 23.21 11.41
N SER A 468 5.87 22.02 11.04
CA SER A 468 6.68 20.80 10.94
C SER A 468 7.72 20.86 9.80
N GLU A 469 7.42 21.53 8.69
CA GLU A 469 8.37 21.73 7.58
C GLU A 469 9.48 22.74 7.93
N ARG A 470 9.19 23.74 8.77
CA ARG A 470 10.18 24.72 9.24
C ARG A 470 11.24 24.10 10.13
N ASP A 471 10.88 23.10 10.91
CA ASP A 471 11.81 22.35 11.76
C ASP A 471 11.68 20.84 11.51
N PRO A 472 12.48 20.29 10.58
CA PRO A 472 12.43 18.86 10.26
C PRO A 472 12.74 17.91 11.43
N GLY A 473 13.37 18.41 12.51
CA GLY A 473 13.76 17.61 13.67
C GLY A 473 12.67 17.41 14.72
N VAL A 474 11.52 18.09 14.60
CA VAL A 474 10.47 18.03 15.62
C VAL A 474 9.66 16.74 15.50
N ALA A 475 9.45 16.08 16.64
CA ALA A 475 8.65 14.87 16.73
C ALA A 475 7.14 15.15 16.58
N TRP A 476 6.68 16.30 17.06
CA TRP A 476 5.26 16.68 17.00
C TRP A 476 5.06 18.19 16.97
N VAL A 477 3.94 18.61 16.41
CA VAL A 477 3.45 19.99 16.38
C VAL A 477 2.00 20.01 16.86
N ARG A 478 1.67 20.89 17.80
CA ARG A 478 0.32 21.00 18.37
C ARG A 478 -0.12 22.45 18.38
N GLY A 479 -1.33 22.74 17.89
CA GLY A 479 -1.95 24.04 18.08
C GLY A 479 -2.76 24.13 19.38
N ARG A 480 -3.32 25.30 19.65
CA ARG A 480 -4.23 25.49 20.78
C ARG A 480 -5.52 24.70 20.53
N VAL A 481 -6.00 24.01 21.58
CA VAL A 481 -7.24 23.23 21.54
C VAL A 481 -8.28 23.99 22.34
N VAL A 482 -9.48 24.16 21.78
CA VAL A 482 -10.63 24.76 22.47
C VAL A 482 -11.59 23.65 22.89
N SER A 483 -11.85 23.53 24.19
CA SER A 483 -12.80 22.56 24.77
C SER A 483 -13.99 23.28 25.40
N SER A 484 -15.17 22.65 25.39
CA SER A 484 -16.38 23.16 26.05
C SER A 484 -16.39 22.98 27.57
N GLU A 485 -15.48 22.17 28.09
CA GLU A 485 -15.27 21.89 29.51
C GLU A 485 -13.89 22.41 29.94
N GLN A 486 -13.72 22.82 31.20
CA GLN A 486 -12.41 23.16 31.77
C GLN A 486 -11.52 21.91 31.81
N GLU A 487 -10.87 21.60 30.69
CA GLU A 487 -9.75 20.67 30.68
C GLU A 487 -8.58 21.33 31.43
N ASP A 488 -7.92 20.55 32.27
CA ASP A 488 -6.72 20.98 32.98
C ASP A 488 -5.60 21.25 31.94
N GLU A 489 -5.45 22.52 31.52
CA GLU A 489 -4.45 22.99 30.55
C GLU A 489 -3.02 22.57 30.91
N SER A 490 -2.78 22.18 32.18
CA SER A 490 -1.48 21.67 32.65
C SER A 490 -1.11 20.30 32.08
N ARG A 491 -2.02 19.60 31.37
CA ARG A 491 -1.80 18.27 30.80
C ARG A 491 -1.80 18.31 29.28
N ILE A 492 -0.61 18.35 28.68
CA ILE A 492 -0.44 18.27 27.22
C ILE A 492 -0.96 16.91 26.72
N SER A 493 -2.01 16.95 25.89
CA SER A 493 -2.52 15.80 25.12
C SER A 493 -2.11 15.93 23.65
N LEU A 494 -1.81 14.81 23.00
CA LEU A 494 -1.53 14.75 21.56
C LEU A 494 -2.79 14.77 20.67
N ARG A 495 -3.97 14.94 21.27
CA ARG A 495 -5.24 15.10 20.55
C ARG A 495 -5.16 16.30 19.58
N GLY A 496 -5.38 16.04 18.30
CA GLY A 496 -5.25 17.03 17.21
C GLY A 496 -3.82 17.50 16.92
N ALA A 497 -2.80 16.89 17.51
CA ALA A 497 -1.41 17.18 17.18
C ALA A 497 -1.00 16.46 15.88
N LEU A 498 -0.13 17.11 15.11
CA LEU A 498 0.59 16.51 14.00
C LEU A 498 1.85 15.83 14.54
N ILE A 499 2.01 14.53 14.30
CA ILE A 499 3.07 13.70 14.85
C ILE A 499 3.82 13.03 13.70
N ARG A 500 5.16 12.99 13.79
CA ARG A 500 5.98 12.26 12.82
C ARG A 500 5.93 10.75 13.09
N LYS A 501 5.73 9.97 12.03
CA LYS A 501 5.77 8.51 12.09
C LYS A 501 7.16 8.00 12.48
N SER A 502 8.23 8.70 12.10
CA SER A 502 9.59 8.42 12.57
C SER A 502 9.73 8.52 14.10
N ALA A 503 9.05 9.46 14.75
CA ALA A 503 9.10 9.61 16.20
C ALA A 503 8.51 8.38 16.91
N PHE A 504 7.46 7.77 16.35
CA PHE A 504 6.92 6.49 16.85
C PHE A 504 7.89 5.32 16.66
N ARG A 505 8.72 5.33 15.61
CA ARG A 505 9.78 4.32 15.44
C ARG A 505 10.85 4.50 16.51
N GLU A 506 11.28 5.73 16.78
CA GLU A 506 12.35 6.00 17.75
C GLU A 506 11.94 5.81 19.22
N CYS A 507 10.72 6.22 19.56
CA CYS A 507 10.20 6.17 20.94
C CYS A 507 9.39 4.90 21.23
N GLY A 508 9.04 4.14 20.19
CA GLY A 508 8.05 3.06 20.26
C GLY A 508 6.60 3.58 20.21
N LEU A 509 5.68 2.66 19.96
CA LEU A 509 4.24 2.91 19.85
C LEU A 509 3.57 3.17 21.22
N PHE A 510 2.27 3.49 21.22
CA PHE A 510 1.51 3.69 22.46
C PHE A 510 1.44 2.40 23.29
N THR A 511 1.39 2.54 24.61
CA THR A 511 1.29 1.40 25.52
C THR A 511 -0.09 0.75 25.42
N GLU A 512 -0.12 -0.53 25.07
CA GLU A 512 -1.35 -1.33 24.99
C GLU A 512 -1.77 -1.87 26.36
N ASN A 513 -1.14 -1.43 27.45
CA ASN A 513 -1.46 -1.87 28.80
C ASN A 513 -2.86 -1.38 29.21
N PRO A 514 -3.83 -2.29 29.45
CA PRO A 514 -5.19 -1.90 29.82
C PRO A 514 -5.26 -1.09 31.11
N PHE A 515 -4.28 -1.22 32.02
CA PHE A 515 -4.21 -0.47 33.27
C PHE A 515 -3.75 0.99 33.10
N LEU A 516 -3.25 1.36 31.92
CA LEU A 516 -2.76 2.71 31.60
C LEU A 516 -3.70 3.46 30.64
N GLN A 517 -4.94 2.99 30.46
CA GLN A 517 -5.92 3.67 29.61
C GLN A 517 -6.16 5.12 30.06
N GLY A 518 -6.17 6.05 29.10
CA GLY A 518 -6.26 7.49 29.33
C GLY A 518 -4.93 8.16 29.68
N SER A 519 -3.81 7.43 29.68
CA SER A 519 -2.47 7.96 29.90
C SER A 519 -1.50 7.70 28.73
N GLU A 520 -1.99 7.16 27.62
CA GLU A 520 -1.22 6.75 26.44
C GLU A 520 -0.38 7.91 25.88
N HIS A 521 -1.01 9.07 25.65
CA HIS A 521 -0.33 10.26 25.12
C HIS A 521 0.78 10.74 26.06
N ARG A 522 0.50 10.74 27.37
CA ARG A 522 1.46 11.19 28.40
C ARG A 522 2.65 10.23 28.53
N ASP A 523 2.38 8.94 28.48
CA ASP A 523 3.42 7.92 28.49
C ASP A 523 4.37 8.06 27.30
N TRP A 524 3.80 8.29 26.11
CA TRP A 524 4.59 8.49 24.91
C TRP A 524 5.39 9.80 24.95
N LEU A 525 4.79 10.91 25.39
CA LEU A 525 5.50 12.20 25.55
C LEU A 525 6.69 12.09 26.52
N ARG A 526 6.56 11.34 27.62
CA ARG A 526 7.71 11.08 28.51
C ARG A 526 8.84 10.34 27.79
N ARG A 527 8.54 9.41 26.89
CA ARG A 527 9.55 8.70 26.10
C ARG A 527 10.21 9.61 25.05
N VAL A 528 9.45 10.53 24.46
CA VAL A 528 9.98 11.58 23.56
C VAL A 528 10.99 12.46 24.30
N GLU A 529 10.65 12.93 25.50
CA GLU A 529 11.55 13.73 26.35
C GLU A 529 12.82 12.93 26.74
N GLN A 530 12.68 11.66 27.12
CA GLN A 530 13.81 10.78 27.42
C GLN A 530 14.74 10.58 26.22
N LYS A 531 14.19 10.62 25.00
CA LYS A 531 14.94 10.54 23.74
C LYS A 531 15.45 11.89 23.25
N GLN A 532 15.22 12.97 24.00
CA GLN A 532 15.63 14.34 23.66
C GLN A 532 15.03 14.84 22.33
N LEU A 533 13.88 14.30 21.94
CA LEU A 533 13.13 14.78 20.78
C LEU A 533 12.30 16.01 21.16
N THR A 534 12.20 16.98 20.26
CA THR A 534 11.51 18.25 20.51
C THR A 534 10.09 18.27 19.96
N GLY A 535 9.25 19.14 20.51
CA GLY A 535 7.91 19.41 20.00
C GLY A 535 7.62 20.91 19.95
N ILE A 536 6.70 21.32 19.07
CA ILE A 536 6.30 22.72 18.89
C ILE A 536 4.85 22.89 19.33
N GLN A 537 4.60 23.88 20.18
CA GLN A 537 3.26 24.36 20.51
C GLN A 537 2.99 25.68 19.76
N LEU A 538 1.94 25.72 18.96
CA LEU A 538 1.49 26.92 18.25
C LEU A 538 0.44 27.68 19.07
N ASP A 539 0.46 29.00 18.98
CA ASP A 539 -0.55 29.87 19.61
C ASP A 539 -1.89 29.87 18.86
N THR A 540 -1.90 29.43 17.60
CA THR A 540 -3.09 29.32 16.75
C THR A 540 -4.00 28.19 17.22
N VAL A 541 -5.31 28.43 17.27
CA VAL A 541 -6.31 27.38 17.53
C VAL A 541 -6.40 26.46 16.31
N THR A 542 -6.15 25.17 16.51
CA THR A 542 -6.20 24.17 15.43
C THR A 542 -7.32 23.15 15.60
N LEU A 543 -7.87 23.01 16.81
CA LEU A 543 -8.87 21.98 17.12
C LEU A 543 -9.95 22.51 18.05
N HIS A 544 -11.21 22.17 17.75
CA HIS A 544 -12.30 22.17 18.72
C HIS A 544 -12.52 20.74 19.19
N ALA A 545 -12.23 20.51 20.48
CA ALA A 545 -12.36 19.21 21.10
C ALA A 545 -13.83 18.95 21.48
N ALA A 546 -14.31 17.73 21.20
CA ALA A 546 -15.60 17.28 21.73
C ALA A 546 -15.58 17.20 23.26
N GLY A 547 -16.70 17.59 23.90
CA GLY A 547 -16.91 17.46 25.34
C GLY A 547 -16.90 16.01 25.82
N ALA A 548 -16.64 15.79 27.11
CA ALA A 548 -16.32 14.47 27.69
C ALA A 548 -17.44 13.42 27.56
N SER A 549 -18.67 13.84 27.23
CA SER A 549 -19.81 12.94 26.99
C SER A 549 -19.76 12.21 25.65
N LYS A 550 -19.16 12.81 24.60
CA LYS A 550 -18.99 12.22 23.27
C LYS A 550 -17.63 11.53 23.07
N SER A 551 -16.59 11.95 23.80
CA SER A 551 -15.24 11.36 23.75
C SER A 551 -15.04 10.17 24.71
N ARG A 552 -16.12 9.49 25.14
CA ARG A 552 -16.00 8.40 26.11
C ARG A 552 -15.03 7.34 25.57
N PRO A 553 -13.91 7.06 26.26
CA PRO A 553 -13.00 6.01 25.82
C PRO A 553 -13.78 4.71 25.75
N CYS A 554 -13.56 3.96 24.68
CA CYS A 554 -14.21 2.68 24.43
C CYS A 554 -13.89 1.72 25.59
N ARG A 555 -14.76 1.70 26.61
CA ARG A 555 -14.59 0.86 27.80
C ARG A 555 -15.03 -0.53 27.41
N LEU A 556 -14.06 -1.44 27.27
CA LEU A 556 -14.34 -2.86 27.14
C LEU A 556 -15.30 -3.30 28.26
N PRO A 557 -16.35 -4.10 27.96
CA PRO A 557 -17.20 -4.64 29.01
C PRO A 557 -16.35 -5.43 30.01
N PRO A 558 -16.69 -5.42 31.32
CA PRO A 558 -15.86 -6.02 32.37
C PRO A 558 -15.43 -7.47 32.09
N LYS A 559 -16.28 -8.25 31.41
CA LYS A 559 -16.00 -9.64 31.00
C LYS A 559 -14.89 -9.76 29.94
N VAL A 560 -14.83 -8.84 28.97
CA VAL A 560 -13.79 -8.83 27.92
C VAL A 560 -12.46 -8.33 28.50
N ALA A 561 -12.50 -7.31 29.37
CA ALA A 561 -11.32 -6.84 30.10
C ALA A 561 -10.71 -7.94 30.99
N LEU A 562 -11.54 -8.73 31.69
CA LEU A 562 -11.10 -9.89 32.49
C LEU A 562 -10.54 -11.04 31.61
N GLY A 563 -11.13 -11.28 30.44
CA GLY A 563 -10.62 -12.26 29.46
C GLY A 563 -9.26 -11.87 28.88
N MET A 564 -9.07 -10.60 28.53
CA MET A 564 -7.78 -10.06 28.09
C MET A 564 -6.75 -10.04 29.23
N LEU A 565 -7.17 -9.78 30.47
CA LEU A 565 -6.32 -9.89 31.67
C LEU A 565 -5.77 -11.30 31.83
N LYS A 566 -6.67 -12.30 31.75
CA LYS A 566 -6.32 -13.71 31.85
C LYS A 566 -5.35 -14.09 30.73
N ALA A 567 -5.64 -13.70 29.49
CA ALA A 567 -4.76 -13.97 28.34
C ALA A 567 -3.40 -13.24 28.41
N HIS A 568 -3.29 -12.09 29.10
CA HIS A 568 -2.04 -11.37 29.30
C HIS A 568 -1.21 -11.98 30.43
N VAL A 569 -1.86 -12.37 31.54
CA VAL A 569 -1.23 -13.10 32.66
C VAL A 569 -0.76 -14.49 32.21
N ASP A 570 -1.56 -15.19 31.41
CA ASP A 570 -1.21 -16.50 30.85
C ASP A 570 -0.03 -16.39 29.86
N ARG A 571 0.03 -15.32 29.05
CA ARG A 571 1.20 -15.03 28.19
C ARG A 571 2.46 -14.72 28.97
N ARG A 572 2.37 -13.97 30.09
CA ARG A 572 3.53 -13.74 30.98
C ARG A 572 4.00 -15.03 31.64
N ARG A 573 3.07 -15.87 32.14
CA ARG A 573 3.39 -17.19 32.69
C ARG A 573 4.07 -18.10 31.67
N GLN A 574 3.60 -18.12 30.43
CA GLN A 574 4.21 -18.91 29.36
C GLN A 574 5.60 -18.41 28.96
N LEU A 575 5.84 -17.08 29.00
CA LEU A 575 7.17 -16.50 28.77
C LEU A 575 8.14 -16.79 29.94
N ASP A 576 7.66 -16.74 31.18
CA ASP A 576 8.45 -17.10 32.37
C ASP A 576 8.75 -18.62 32.40
N GLU A 577 7.80 -19.47 32.01
CA GLU A 577 8.02 -20.92 31.86
C GLU A 577 8.95 -21.28 30.70
N ALA A 578 8.90 -20.55 29.59
CA ALA A 578 9.83 -20.72 28.47
C ALA A 578 11.24 -20.22 28.82
N GLY A 579 11.37 -19.16 29.62
CA GLY A 579 12.64 -18.67 30.16
C GLY A 579 13.29 -19.64 31.16
N ASN A 580 12.49 -20.31 32.00
CA ASN A 580 12.99 -21.30 32.96
C ASN A 580 13.36 -22.65 32.32
N ARG A 581 12.72 -23.03 31.19
CA ARG A 581 13.13 -24.20 30.40
C ARG A 581 14.40 -23.98 29.58
N GLY A 582 14.76 -22.72 29.28
CA GLY A 582 16.01 -22.35 28.63
C GLY A 582 17.25 -22.39 29.54
N THR A 583 17.07 -22.43 30.86
CA THR A 583 18.17 -22.45 31.84
C THR A 583 18.35 -23.79 32.56
N GLN A 584 17.42 -24.75 32.42
CA GLN A 584 17.54 -26.10 33.01
C GLN A 584 17.99 -27.20 32.03
N GLY A 585 18.23 -26.89 30.74
CA GLY A 585 18.59 -27.87 29.70
C GLY A 585 20.09 -28.11 29.46
N THR A 586 21.00 -27.61 30.32
CA THR A 586 22.46 -27.77 30.11
C THR A 586 23.19 -28.42 31.29
N ILE A 587 22.49 -29.12 32.18
CA ILE A 587 23.14 -29.90 33.24
C ILE A 587 22.43 -31.26 33.36
N LEU A 588 23.15 -32.30 32.95
CA LEU A 588 22.99 -33.75 33.18
C LEU A 588 22.41 -34.60 32.04
N SER A 589 23.28 -35.57 31.67
CA SER A 589 23.18 -36.78 30.85
C SER A 589 22.90 -36.64 29.36
#